data_AF-A0AAN7FTK0-F1
#
_entry.id   AF-A0AAN7FTK0-F1
#
_cell.length_a   1.000
_cell.length_b   1.000
_cell.length_c   1.000
_cell.angle_alpha   90.00
_cell.angle_beta   90.00
_cell.angle_gamma   90.00
#
_symmetry.space_group_name_H-M   'P 1'
#
loop_
_entity.id
_entity.type
_entity.pdbx_description
1 polymer ?
#
loop_
_entity_poly.entity_id
_entity_poly.type
_entity_poly.pdbx_seq_one_letter_code
_entity_poly.pdbx_strand_id
1 'polypeptide(L)'
;MKMIAWNYQGAGNEMFSNHAYELHRRHRPEMLIIIKPCISEDRAQTVIDSLPYTHSHRVDPTGYSGGIWLLWNESPSFMVEINTRSEHSIHAFVKMMKN
;
A
#
# COMPACT_ATOMS: atom_id res chain seq x y z
N MET A 1 -7.08 5.67 13.84
CA MET A 1 -6.34 5.06 12.73
C MET A 1 -6.97 3.73 12.36
N LYS A 2 -7.38 3.58 11.10
CA LYS A 2 -7.88 2.36 10.50
C LYS A 2 -6.92 1.92 9.40
N MET A 3 -6.58 0.64 9.42
CA MET A 3 -5.68 0.02 8.46
C MET A 3 -6.37 -1.17 7.84
N ILE A 4 -6.17 -1.37 6.53
CA ILE A 4 -6.58 -2.59 5.84
C ILE A 4 -5.33 -3.26 5.29
N ALA A 5 -5.13 -4.53 5.63
CA ALA A 5 -4.14 -5.39 5.01
C ALA A 5 -4.87 -6.39 4.11
N TRP A 6 -4.53 -6.39 2.83
CA TRP A 6 -5.24 -7.15 1.81
C TRP A 6 -4.27 -7.97 0.97
N ASN A 7 -4.37 -9.29 1.10
CA ASN A 7 -3.70 -10.24 0.23
C ASN A 7 -4.54 -10.43 -1.05
N TYR A 8 -4.21 -9.70 -2.11
CA TYR A 8 -5.00 -9.69 -3.35
C TYR A 8 -4.56 -10.73 -4.38
N GLN A 9 -3.26 -11.06 -4.43
CA GLN A 9 -2.68 -12.03 -5.38
C GLN A 9 -2.86 -11.66 -6.87
N GLY A 10 -2.56 -10.41 -7.25
CA GLY A 10 -2.54 -10.00 -8.66
C GLY A 10 -3.17 -8.64 -8.98
N ALA A 11 -2.48 -7.55 -8.64
CA ALA A 11 -2.86 -6.16 -8.88
C ALA A 11 -2.71 -5.68 -10.34
N GLY A 12 -2.30 -6.56 -11.26
CA GLY A 12 -2.16 -6.26 -12.69
C GLY A 12 -3.47 -6.23 -13.48
N ASN A 13 -4.63 -6.43 -12.87
CA ASN A 13 -5.92 -6.29 -13.54
C ASN A 13 -6.56 -4.93 -13.20
N GLU A 14 -7.34 -4.37 -14.13
CA GLU A 14 -8.06 -3.10 -13.89
C GLU A 14 -9.09 -3.21 -12.74
N MET A 15 -9.55 -4.43 -12.47
CA MET A 15 -10.47 -4.71 -11.35
C MET A 15 -9.84 -4.39 -9.99
N PHE A 16 -8.52 -4.49 -9.86
CA PHE A 16 -7.81 -4.16 -8.63
C PHE A 16 -8.05 -2.72 -8.21
N SER A 17 -7.79 -1.76 -9.11
CA SER A 17 -7.93 -0.33 -8.81
C SER A 17 -9.38 0.00 -8.44
N ASN A 18 -10.36 -0.60 -9.13
CA ASN A 18 -11.77 -0.44 -8.80
C ASN A 18 -12.10 -0.98 -7.39
N HIS A 19 -11.64 -2.18 -7.05
CA HIS A 19 -11.85 -2.76 -5.72
C HIS A 19 -11.14 -1.97 -4.61
N ALA A 20 -9.90 -1.52 -4.85
CA ALA A 20 -9.15 -0.69 -3.91
C ALA A 20 -9.84 0.67 -3.70
N TYR A 21 -10.39 1.27 -4.75
CA TYR A 21 -11.18 2.48 -4.67
C TYR A 21 -12.48 2.26 -3.87
N GLU A 22 -13.19 1.16 -4.11
CA GLU A 22 -14.38 0.79 -3.33
C GLU A 22 -14.07 0.58 -1.84
N LEU A 23 -12.95 -0.10 -1.53
CA LEU A 23 -12.47 -0.26 -0.15
C LEU A 23 -12.21 1.10 0.50
N HIS A 24 -11.52 2.00 -0.21
CA HIS A 24 -11.28 3.35 0.27
C HIS A 24 -12.58 4.13 0.48
N ARG A 25 -13.51 4.10 -0.49
CA ARG A 25 -14.78 4.82 -0.43
C ARG A 25 -15.64 4.37 0.77
N ARG A 26 -15.71 3.06 1.03
CA ARG A 26 -16.57 2.48 2.07
C ARG A 26 -15.98 2.59 3.46
N HIS A 27 -14.66 2.38 3.59
CA HIS A 27 -14.03 2.26 4.89
C HIS A 27 -13.17 3.46 5.26
N ARG A 28 -12.75 4.27 4.29
CA ARG A 28 -11.81 5.39 4.46
C ARG A 28 -10.62 5.03 5.36
N PRO A 29 -9.86 3.95 5.05
CA PRO A 29 -8.72 3.59 5.88
C PRO A 29 -7.58 4.57 5.63
N GLU A 30 -6.97 5.03 6.72
CA GLU A 30 -5.79 5.90 6.69
C GLU A 30 -4.57 5.21 6.09
N MET A 31 -4.52 3.87 6.14
CA MET A 31 -3.50 3.06 5.47
C MET A 31 -4.08 1.85 4.76
N LEU A 32 -3.53 1.55 3.59
CA LEU A 32 -3.79 0.33 2.83
C LEU A 32 -2.48 -0.42 2.61
N ILE A 33 -2.48 -1.71 2.97
CA ILE A 33 -1.35 -2.61 2.79
C ILE A 33 -1.77 -3.67 1.78
N ILE A 34 -1.05 -3.78 0.66
CA ILE A 34 -1.28 -4.80 -0.36
C ILE A 34 -0.19 -5.85 -0.27
N ILE A 35 -0.61 -7.10 -0.09
CA ILE A 35 0.27 -8.26 0.00
C ILE A 35 0.11 -9.07 -1.29
N LYS A 36 1.23 -9.50 -1.88
CA LYS A 36 1.26 -10.22 -3.16
C LYS A 36 0.55 -9.47 -4.29
N PRO A 37 0.98 -8.23 -4.62
CA PRO A 37 0.46 -7.53 -5.79
C PRO A 37 0.83 -8.27 -7.09
N CYS A 38 1.88 -9.10 -7.13
CA CYS A 38 2.21 -9.96 -8.28
C CYS A 38 2.14 -9.23 -9.63
N ILE A 39 2.70 -8.02 -9.69
CA ILE A 39 2.73 -7.14 -10.85
C ILE A 39 4.17 -6.70 -11.09
N SER A 40 4.54 -6.48 -12.36
CA SER A 40 5.86 -6.00 -12.74
C SER A 40 6.14 -4.59 -12.20
N GLU A 41 7.41 -4.31 -11.92
CA GLU A 41 7.88 -3.05 -11.32
C GLU A 41 7.49 -1.82 -12.15
N ASP A 42 7.59 -1.92 -13.47
CA ASP A 42 7.25 -0.87 -14.44
C ASP A 42 5.79 -0.43 -14.33
N ARG A 43 4.88 -1.37 -14.06
CA ARG A 43 3.45 -1.10 -13.95
C ARG A 43 2.99 -0.85 -12.51
N ALA A 44 3.73 -1.34 -11.52
CA ALA A 44 3.41 -1.19 -10.11
C ALA A 44 3.21 0.29 -9.73
N GLN A 45 4.11 1.18 -10.18
CA GLN A 45 4.02 2.60 -9.84
C GLN A 45 2.77 3.24 -10.42
N THR A 46 2.47 2.99 -11.70
CA THR A 46 1.26 3.51 -12.36
C THR A 46 -0.02 3.08 -11.65
N VAL A 47 -0.08 1.84 -11.17
CA VAL A 47 -1.23 1.34 -10.41
C VAL A 47 -1.31 2.04 -9.05
N ILE A 48 -0.19 2.13 -8.32
CA ILE A 48 -0.12 2.82 -7.03
C ILE A 48 -0.59 4.27 -7.15
N ASP A 49 -0.12 4.99 -8.17
CA ASP A 49 -0.44 6.41 -8.40
C ASP A 49 -1.93 6.62 -8.76
N SER A 50 -2.63 5.58 -9.22
CA SER A 50 -4.07 5.63 -9.49
C SER A 50 -4.94 5.50 -8.22
N LEU A 51 -4.34 5.11 -7.09
CA LEU A 51 -5.06 4.89 -5.83
C LEU A 51 -5.19 6.20 -5.02
N PRO A 52 -6.24 6.32 -4.17
CA PRO A 52 -6.52 7.54 -3.41
C PRO A 52 -5.62 7.68 -2.15
N TYR A 53 -4.31 7.62 -2.35
CA TYR A 53 -3.28 7.75 -1.31
C TYR A 53 -2.18 8.71 -1.75
N THR A 54 -1.80 9.66 -0.89
CA THR A 54 -0.76 10.65 -1.21
C THR A 54 0.67 10.12 -1.09
N HIS A 55 0.88 9.04 -0.34
CA HIS A 55 2.19 8.44 -0.13
C HIS A 55 2.15 6.92 -0.31
N SER A 56 3.27 6.37 -0.74
CA SER A 56 3.46 4.94 -0.83
C SER A 56 4.93 4.53 -0.57
N HIS A 57 5.10 3.31 -0.11
CA HIS A 57 6.37 2.61 -0.09
C HIS A 57 6.14 1.18 -0.57
N ARG A 58 7.04 0.66 -1.40
CA ARG A 58 6.90 -0.70 -1.92
C ARG A 58 8.18 -1.51 -1.87
N VAL A 59 7.97 -2.81 -1.82
CA VAL A 59 8.92 -3.85 -2.17
C VAL A 59 8.37 -4.52 -3.42
N ASP A 60 9.18 -4.57 -4.47
CA ASP A 60 8.81 -5.22 -5.72
C ASP A 60 8.91 -6.74 -5.61
N PRO A 61 8.09 -7.51 -6.36
CA PRO A 61 8.16 -8.95 -6.33
C PRO A 61 9.44 -9.48 -6.99
N THR A 62 9.95 -10.61 -6.50
CA THR A 62 11.00 -11.38 -7.19
C THR A 62 10.31 -12.41 -8.08
N GLY A 63 10.30 -12.17 -9.39
CA GLY A 63 9.50 -12.95 -10.33
C GLY A 63 8.00 -12.80 -10.04
N TYR A 64 7.28 -13.91 -9.86
CA TYR A 64 5.84 -13.90 -9.53
C TYR A 64 5.54 -13.92 -8.03
N SER A 65 6.57 -13.91 -7.18
CA SER A 65 6.43 -14.13 -5.74
C SER A 65 6.68 -12.88 -4.93
N GLY A 66 5.80 -12.66 -3.95
CA GLY A 66 5.97 -11.61 -2.96
C GLY A 66 5.52 -10.24 -3.46
N GLY A 67 6.28 -9.22 -3.07
CA GLY A 67 5.90 -7.82 -3.18
C GLY A 67 4.95 -7.38 -2.06
N ILE A 68 5.16 -6.17 -1.58
CA ILE A 68 4.35 -5.54 -0.54
C ILE A 68 4.25 -4.06 -0.87
N TRP A 69 3.03 -3.52 -0.85
CA TRP A 69 2.81 -2.08 -0.93
C TRP A 69 2.23 -1.59 0.39
N LEU A 70 2.76 -0.46 0.87
CA LEU A 70 2.22 0.30 1.98
C LEU A 70 1.81 1.66 1.42
N LEU A 71 0.53 2.00 1.51
CA LEU A 71 -0.03 3.27 1.03
C LEU A 71 -0.72 4.00 2.18
N TRP A 72 -0.56 5.32 2.26
CA TRP A 72 -1.19 6.15 3.29
C TRP A 72 -1.42 7.57 2.80
N ASN A 73 -2.31 8.29 3.47
CA ASN A 73 -2.51 9.72 3.28
C ASN A 73 -1.75 10.52 4.34
N GLU A 74 -1.24 11.69 3.95
CA GLU A 74 -0.71 12.66 4.90
C GLU A 74 -1.78 13.01 5.94
N SER A 75 -1.38 13.08 7.22
CA SER A 75 -2.30 13.32 8.32
C SER A 75 -1.61 14.08 9.45
N PRO A 76 -2.28 15.05 10.10
CA PRO A 76 -1.75 15.66 11.32
C PRO A 76 -1.78 14.69 12.52
N SER A 77 -2.57 13.60 12.44
CA SER A 77 -2.78 12.69 13.57
C SER A 77 -1.76 11.56 13.67
N PHE A 78 -0.99 11.30 12.60
CA PHE A 78 0.06 10.29 12.62
C PHE A 78 1.16 10.59 11.59
N MET A 79 2.35 10.08 11.85
CA MET A 79 3.47 10.10 10.92
C MET A 79 3.92 8.66 10.63
N VAL A 80 4.29 8.40 9.38
CA VAL A 80 4.88 7.12 8.95
C VAL A 80 6.36 7.33 8.68
N GLU A 81 7.19 6.56 9.37
CA GLU A 81 8.63 6.50 9.14
C GLU A 81 8.98 5.13 8.56
N ILE A 82 9.66 5.11 7.41
CA ILE A 82 10.15 3.86 6.80
C ILE A 82 11.58 3.62 7.28
N ASN A 83 11.80 2.57 8.06
CA ASN A 83 13.10 2.31 8.70
C ASN A 83 14.00 1.44 7.84
N THR A 84 13.51 0.27 7.45
CA THR A 84 14.27 -0.70 6.67
C THR A 84 13.36 -1.44 5.70
N ARG A 85 13.93 -1.85 4.57
CA ARG A 85 13.30 -2.76 3.63
C ARG A 85 14.21 -3.94 3.36
N SER A 86 13.61 -5.09 3.14
CA SER A 86 14.26 -6.25 2.51
C SER A 86 13.53 -6.59 1.23
N GLU A 87 13.99 -7.62 0.53
CA GLU A 87 13.31 -8.17 -0.66
C GLU A 87 11.88 -8.67 -0.35
N HIS A 88 11.54 -8.91 0.91
CA HIS A 88 10.26 -9.51 1.31
C HIS A 88 9.57 -8.81 2.48
N SER A 89 10.06 -7.66 2.95
CA SER A 89 9.49 -6.96 4.10
C SER A 89 9.65 -5.44 4.03
N ILE A 90 8.64 -4.75 4.56
CA ILE A 90 8.68 -3.33 4.89
C ILE A 90 8.63 -3.21 6.41
N HIS A 91 9.61 -2.53 7.00
CA HIS A 91 9.57 -2.13 8.40
C HIS A 91 9.30 -0.63 8.48
N ALA A 92 8.20 -0.28 9.13
CA ALA A 92 7.78 1.09 9.31
C ALA A 92 7.29 1.34 10.74
N PHE A 93 7.63 2.50 11.30
CA PHE A 93 7.00 3.01 12.52
C PHE A 93 5.83 3.92 12.16
N VAL A 94 4.72 3.71 12.86
CA VAL A 94 3.57 4.61 12.80
C VAL A 94 3.46 5.32 14.14
N LYS A 95 3.80 6.61 14.15
CA LYS A 95 3.78 7.43 15.35
C LYS A 95 2.49 8.23 15.40
N MET A 96 1.66 7.96 16.40
CA MET A 96 0.48 8.77 16.66
C MET A 96 0.90 10.11 17.27
N MET A 97 0.37 11.20 16.71
CA MET A 97 0.59 12.54 17.24
C MET A 97 -0.42 12.79 18.36
N LYS A 98 0.04 13.31 19.50
CA LYS A 98 -0.86 13.80 20.54
C LYS A 98 -1.34 15.19 20.11
N ASN A 99 -2.64 15.40 20.12
CA ASN A 99 -3.22 16.74 20.04
C ASN A 99 -2.76 17.59 21.23
#